data_AF-A0A6V7LWC9-F1
#
_entry.id   AF-A0A6V7LWC9-F1
#
_cell.length_a   1.000
_cell.length_b   1.000
_cell.length_c   1.000
_cell.angle_alpha   90.00
_cell.angle_beta   90.00
_cell.angle_gamma   90.00
#
_symmetry.space_group_name_H-M   'P 1'
#
loop_
_entity.id
_entity.type
_entity.pdbx_description
1 polymer ?
#
loop_
_entity_poly.entity_id
_entity_poly.type
_entity_poly.pdbx_seq_one_letter_code
_entity_poly.pdbx_strand_id
1 'polypeptide(L)'
;ICLQFPDYLIQDSVSVALYFEQLLNKKVYILGDTTCGSCCVDEVASNHIGAEGIIHFGHACLNPTARLPVFHVLPKNYINSESIIESFEKFFINFDEKIIIFYDISYSHCIETIWNNLKKKYHQLVMSTLNCTSNIEFVDTKVETNVLVSGRSWTLENGYKIEEYTAIFIGPNDRTLASLAMSIPTKSWYYTLGCEFNKFDIVSNPWLRRRRFLVEKLKNAQTVGIVVATLGIKNYLEALSSLKQIFKKKKKKTYIFSIGKPNPSKLANFPE
;
A
#
# COMPACT_ATOMS: atom_id res chain seq x y z
N ILE A 1 -11.75 -6.14 20.80
CA ILE A 1 -11.37 -5.81 19.40
C ILE A 1 -11.10 -4.32 19.33
N CYS A 2 -10.10 -3.87 18.56
CA CYS A 2 -9.86 -2.45 18.29
C CYS A 2 -10.50 -2.02 16.98
N LEU A 3 -11.05 -0.81 16.94
CA LEU A 3 -11.49 -0.13 15.74
C LEU A 3 -10.55 1.03 15.45
N GLN A 4 -10.01 1.09 14.24
CA GLN A 4 -9.16 2.18 13.79
C GLN A 4 -9.85 2.91 12.65
N PHE A 5 -10.09 4.21 12.84
CA PHE A 5 -10.72 5.07 11.85
C PHE A 5 -9.74 6.13 11.33
N PRO A 6 -9.86 6.54 10.06
CA PRO A 6 -9.24 7.76 9.58
C PRO A 6 -10.00 8.97 10.12
N ASP A 7 -9.35 10.13 10.11
CA ASP A 7 -9.89 11.38 10.66
C ASP A 7 -11.29 11.73 10.12
N TYR A 8 -11.56 11.44 8.84
CA TYR A 8 -12.85 11.74 8.21
C TYR A 8 -13.99 10.77 8.56
N LEU A 9 -13.69 9.62 9.19
CA LEU A 9 -14.70 8.66 9.70
C LEU A 9 -14.75 8.61 11.22
N ILE A 10 -13.90 9.38 11.93
CA ILE A 10 -13.85 9.32 13.39
C ILE A 10 -15.17 9.75 14.03
N GLN A 11 -15.94 10.61 13.36
CA GLN A 11 -17.27 11.05 13.79
C GLN A 11 -18.28 9.90 13.91
N ASP A 12 -18.13 8.84 13.11
CA ASP A 12 -19.01 7.67 13.11
C ASP A 12 -18.55 6.58 14.09
N SER A 13 -17.35 6.74 14.66
CA SER A 13 -16.66 5.69 15.43
C SER A 13 -17.44 5.23 16.66
N VAL A 14 -18.08 6.16 17.39
CA VAL A 14 -18.86 5.86 18.61
C VAL A 14 -20.08 5.00 18.27
N SER A 15 -20.84 5.38 17.24
CA SER A 15 -22.01 4.63 16.79
C SER A 15 -21.64 3.22 16.35
N VAL A 16 -20.55 3.06 15.59
CA VAL A 16 -20.04 1.77 15.14
C VAL A 16 -19.56 0.91 16.32
N ALA A 17 -18.82 1.50 17.26
CA ALA A 17 -18.33 0.78 18.44
C ALA A 17 -19.48 0.25 19.30
N LEU A 18 -20.47 1.09 19.63
CA LEU A 18 -21.64 0.69 20.42
C LEU A 18 -22.43 -0.43 19.73
N TYR A 19 -22.59 -0.34 18.41
CA TYR A 19 -23.24 -1.39 17.62
C TYR A 19 -22.48 -2.73 17.73
N PHE A 20 -21.16 -2.72 17.58
CA PHE A 20 -20.35 -3.94 17.73
C PHE A 20 -20.37 -4.49 19.17
N GLU A 21 -20.34 -3.63 20.19
CA GLU A 21 -20.42 -4.08 21.58
C GLU A 21 -21.75 -4.79 21.87
N GLN A 22 -22.86 -4.23 21.38
CA GLN A 22 -24.19 -4.84 21.50
C GLN A 22 -24.26 -6.19 20.78
N LEU A 23 -23.75 -6.26 19.55
CA LEU A 23 -23.82 -7.47 18.73
C LEU A 23 -22.91 -8.60 19.22
N LEU A 24 -21.70 -8.26 19.69
CA LEU A 24 -20.69 -9.24 20.11
C LEU A 24 -20.75 -9.56 21.60
N ASN A 25 -21.47 -8.77 22.40
CA ASN A 25 -21.43 -8.81 23.87
C ASN A 25 -19.99 -8.80 24.42
N LYS A 26 -19.12 -7.99 23.81
CA LYS A 26 -17.69 -7.87 24.12
C LYS A 26 -17.28 -6.39 24.07
N LYS A 27 -16.23 -6.04 24.82
CA LYS A 27 -15.65 -4.69 24.79
C LYS A 27 -15.00 -4.38 23.44
N VAL A 28 -15.29 -3.19 22.94
CA VAL A 28 -14.73 -2.65 21.70
C VAL A 28 -14.05 -1.32 22.00
N TYR A 29 -12.84 -1.15 21.48
CA TYR A 29 -12.02 0.04 21.76
C TYR A 29 -11.79 0.82 20.48
N ILE A 30 -12.01 2.12 20.52
CA ILE A 30 -11.67 3.02 19.41
C ILE A 30 -10.23 3.48 19.61
N LEU A 31 -9.37 3.29 18.61
CA LEU A 31 -7.99 3.79 18.63
C LEU A 31 -8.01 5.29 18.36
N GLY A 32 -7.56 6.07 19.34
CA GLY A 32 -7.52 7.54 19.25
C GLY A 32 -6.26 8.10 18.59
N ASP A 33 -5.20 7.29 18.42
CA ASP A 33 -3.98 7.72 17.76
C ASP A 33 -3.89 7.08 16.37
N THR A 34 -4.04 7.89 15.33
CA THR A 34 -3.57 7.48 14.00
C THR A 34 -2.05 7.62 14.01
N THR A 35 -1.34 6.49 14.01
CA THR A 35 0.10 6.48 13.76
C THR A 35 0.42 7.21 12.44
N CYS A 36 1.68 7.53 12.20
CA CYS A 36 2.15 8.33 11.06
C CYS A 36 1.53 7.93 9.71
N GLY A 37 0.41 8.55 9.36
CA GLY A 37 -0.42 8.18 8.22
C GLY A 37 -1.63 7.33 8.64
N SER A 38 -2.82 7.83 8.35
CA SER A 38 -4.11 7.12 8.53
C SER A 38 -4.19 5.76 7.83
N CYS A 39 -3.24 5.47 6.93
CA CYS A 39 -3.17 4.24 6.16
C CYS A 39 -2.47 3.06 6.86
N CYS A 40 -1.73 3.30 7.94
CA CYS A 40 -1.01 2.26 8.66
C CYS A 40 -1.84 1.71 9.82
N VAL A 41 -1.76 0.41 10.09
CA VAL A 41 -2.41 -0.23 11.24
C VAL A 41 -1.60 0.06 12.51
N ASP A 42 -2.28 0.45 13.60
CA ASP A 42 -1.66 0.65 14.91
C ASP A 42 -1.76 -0.60 15.80
N GLU A 43 -0.81 -1.51 15.60
CA GLU A 43 -0.66 -2.70 16.46
C GLU A 43 -0.14 -2.36 17.86
N VAL A 44 0.54 -1.22 18.05
CA VAL A 44 1.18 -0.89 19.34
C VAL A 44 0.11 -0.50 20.35
N ALA A 45 -0.76 0.46 19.99
CA ALA A 45 -1.88 0.85 20.85
C ALA A 45 -2.82 -0.33 21.13
N SER A 46 -3.09 -1.15 20.10
CA SER A 46 -3.95 -2.33 20.23
C SER A 46 -3.39 -3.39 21.18
N ASN A 47 -2.06 -3.60 21.18
CA ASN A 47 -1.42 -4.53 22.10
C ASN A 47 -1.46 -4.04 23.56
N HIS A 48 -1.35 -2.73 23.82
CA HIS A 48 -1.39 -2.20 25.18
C HIS A 48 -2.72 -2.45 25.90
N ILE A 49 -3.80 -2.61 25.16
CA ILE A 49 -5.13 -2.93 25.71
C ILE A 49 -5.47 -4.42 25.63
N GLY A 50 -4.51 -5.27 25.22
CA GLY A 50 -4.70 -6.71 25.10
C GLY A 50 -5.73 -7.11 24.04
N ALA A 51 -5.82 -6.36 22.94
CA ALA A 51 -6.79 -6.65 21.88
C ALA A 51 -6.41 -7.92 21.10
N GLU A 52 -7.42 -8.69 20.72
CA GLU A 52 -7.27 -9.94 19.94
C GLU A 52 -7.25 -9.71 18.43
N GLY A 53 -7.51 -8.47 17.97
CA GLY A 53 -7.59 -8.12 16.56
C GLY A 53 -8.01 -6.67 16.33
N ILE A 54 -7.82 -6.20 15.09
CA ILE A 54 -8.06 -4.81 14.68
C ILE A 54 -8.98 -4.78 13.46
N ILE A 55 -9.99 -3.92 13.48
CA ILE A 55 -10.78 -3.54 12.30
C ILE A 55 -10.29 -2.17 11.84
N HIS A 56 -9.67 -2.12 10.65
CA HIS A 56 -9.11 -0.90 10.08
C HIS A 56 -10.02 -0.35 8.98
N PHE A 57 -10.55 0.86 9.17
CA PHE A 57 -11.46 1.50 8.24
C PHE A 57 -10.74 2.42 7.26
N GLY A 58 -11.25 2.49 6.03
CA GLY A 58 -10.80 3.45 5.03
C GLY A 58 -9.53 3.04 4.29
N HIS A 59 -8.79 4.02 3.80
CA HIS A 59 -7.62 3.75 2.98
C HIS A 59 -6.51 3.12 3.81
N ALA A 60 -5.94 1.99 3.35
CA ALA A 60 -4.89 1.23 3.99
C ALA A 60 -3.67 1.07 3.05
N CYS A 61 -2.46 1.14 3.61
CA CYS A 61 -1.23 0.91 2.86
C CYS A 61 -0.93 -0.59 2.63
N LEU A 62 -1.66 -1.47 3.33
CA LEU A 62 -1.58 -2.93 3.23
C LEU A 62 -0.18 -3.52 3.50
N ASN A 63 0.67 -2.77 4.21
CA ASN A 63 1.91 -3.32 4.73
C ASN A 63 1.59 -4.45 5.71
N PRO A 64 2.31 -5.58 5.65
CA PRO A 64 2.08 -6.70 6.55
C PRO A 64 2.22 -6.31 8.02
N THR A 65 1.20 -6.65 8.80
CA THR A 65 1.24 -6.60 10.26
C THR A 65 1.98 -7.80 10.84
N ALA A 66 2.44 -7.68 12.08
CA ALA A 66 3.33 -8.65 12.69
C ALA A 66 2.67 -9.53 13.76
N ARG A 67 1.67 -9.03 14.49
CA ARG A 67 1.21 -9.62 15.76
C ARG A 67 -0.29 -9.88 15.80
N LEU A 68 -1.09 -8.95 15.31
CA LEU A 68 -2.54 -9.01 15.43
C LEU A 68 -3.19 -9.27 14.07
N PRO A 69 -4.26 -10.09 14.04
CA PRO A 69 -5.09 -10.21 12.86
C PRO A 69 -5.79 -8.88 12.59
N VAL A 70 -5.81 -8.48 11.32
CA VAL A 70 -6.42 -7.23 10.87
C VAL A 70 -7.48 -7.53 9.83
N PHE A 71 -8.67 -6.98 10.05
CA PHE A 71 -9.74 -6.96 9.06
C PHE A 71 -9.87 -5.54 8.49
N HIS A 72 -9.74 -5.40 7.17
CA HIS A 72 -9.84 -4.11 6.50
C HIS A 72 -11.25 -3.85 5.96
N VAL A 73 -11.81 -2.70 6.32
CA VAL A 73 -13.04 -2.17 5.72
C VAL A 73 -12.64 -1.17 4.64
N LEU A 74 -12.43 -1.67 3.42
CA LEU A 74 -11.97 -0.90 2.28
C LEU A 74 -13.06 0.07 1.79
N PRO A 75 -12.67 1.29 1.37
CA PRO A 75 -13.61 2.29 0.87
C PRO A 75 -14.21 1.86 -0.48
N LYS A 76 -15.32 2.50 -0.86
CA LYS A 76 -16.01 2.26 -2.13
C LYS A 76 -16.16 3.57 -2.90
N ASN A 77 -15.17 3.91 -3.70
CA ASN A 77 -15.24 5.07 -4.59
C ASN A 77 -16.01 4.71 -5.86
N TYR A 78 -16.88 5.59 -6.32
CA TYR A 78 -17.64 5.33 -7.54
C TYR A 78 -16.76 5.28 -8.78
N ILE A 79 -16.96 4.25 -9.60
CA ILE A 79 -16.43 4.13 -10.96
C ILE A 79 -17.41 3.30 -11.80
N ASN A 80 -17.64 3.70 -13.05
CA ASN A 80 -18.48 2.91 -13.95
C ASN A 80 -17.63 1.79 -14.57
N SER A 81 -17.88 0.54 -14.16
CA SER A 81 -17.13 -0.61 -14.63
C SER A 81 -17.28 -0.85 -16.13
N GLU A 82 -18.47 -0.64 -16.70
CA GLU A 82 -18.72 -0.83 -18.14
C GLU A 82 -17.90 0.16 -18.97
N SER A 83 -17.91 1.45 -18.59
CA SER A 83 -17.14 2.48 -19.25
C SER A 83 -15.63 2.24 -19.17
N ILE A 84 -15.12 1.70 -18.05
CA ILE A 84 -13.71 1.30 -17.93
C ILE A 84 -13.37 0.14 -18.86
N ILE A 85 -14.23 -0.87 -18.93
CA ILE A 85 -14.05 -2.03 -19.82
C ILE A 85 -14.02 -1.56 -21.27
N GLU A 86 -14.99 -0.73 -21.70
CA GLU A 86 -15.04 -0.20 -23.06
C GLU A 86 -13.80 0.64 -23.40
N SER A 87 -13.38 1.52 -22.51
CA SER A 87 -12.17 2.32 -22.71
C SER A 87 -10.91 1.45 -22.77
N PHE A 88 -10.84 0.39 -21.95
CA PHE A 88 -9.73 -0.56 -21.97
C PHE A 88 -9.66 -1.26 -23.33
N GLU A 89 -10.81 -1.73 -23.84
CA GLU A 89 -10.90 -2.39 -25.15
C GLU A 89 -10.57 -1.50 -26.33
N LYS A 90 -10.92 -0.21 -26.24
CA LYS A 90 -10.53 0.79 -27.25
C LYS A 90 -9.02 1.09 -27.20
N PHE A 91 -8.43 1.06 -26.01
CA PHE A 91 -7.02 1.40 -25.80
C PHE A 91 -6.09 0.23 -26.14
N PHE A 92 -6.44 -0.98 -25.73
CA PHE A 92 -5.65 -2.21 -25.94
C PHE A 92 -6.27 -3.08 -27.03
N ILE A 93 -6.13 -2.66 -28.29
CA ILE A 93 -6.73 -3.39 -29.44
C ILE A 93 -6.08 -4.78 -29.64
N ASN A 94 -4.85 -4.98 -29.15
CA ASN A 94 -4.14 -6.25 -29.22
C ASN A 94 -4.44 -7.14 -27.99
N PHE A 95 -5.18 -8.22 -28.21
CA PHE A 95 -5.56 -9.17 -27.17
C PHE A 95 -4.41 -10.04 -26.63
N ASP A 96 -3.28 -10.09 -27.34
CA ASP A 96 -2.06 -10.80 -26.92
C ASP A 96 -1.07 -9.88 -26.17
N GLU A 97 -1.41 -8.61 -25.94
CA GLU A 97 -0.55 -7.72 -25.16
C GLU A 97 -0.44 -8.20 -23.71
N LYS A 98 0.79 -8.25 -23.20
CA LYS A 98 1.10 -8.55 -21.81
C LYS A 98 0.68 -7.37 -20.94
N ILE A 99 -0.41 -7.52 -20.20
CA ILE A 99 -0.98 -6.44 -19.39
C ILE A 99 -1.09 -6.88 -17.93
N ILE A 100 -0.66 -6.01 -17.02
CA ILE A 100 -0.85 -6.21 -15.58
C ILE A 100 -1.69 -5.08 -14.98
N ILE A 101 -2.79 -5.45 -14.31
CA ILE A 101 -3.73 -4.53 -13.67
C ILE A 101 -3.41 -4.39 -12.19
N PHE A 102 -3.10 -3.17 -11.79
CA PHE A 102 -3.13 -2.65 -10.43
C PHE A 102 -4.34 -1.71 -10.28
N TYR A 103 -4.74 -1.42 -9.06
CA TYR A 103 -5.91 -0.56 -8.80
C TYR A 103 -5.85 0.07 -7.41
N ASP A 104 -6.41 1.26 -7.24
CA ASP A 104 -6.60 1.81 -5.89
C ASP A 104 -7.57 0.92 -5.10
N ILE A 105 -7.28 0.71 -3.81
CA ILE A 105 -8.08 -0.17 -2.96
C ILE A 105 -9.54 0.27 -2.84
N SER A 106 -9.84 1.55 -3.09
CA SER A 106 -11.20 2.08 -3.11
C SER A 106 -12.07 1.54 -4.25
N TYR A 107 -11.47 0.95 -5.28
CA TYR A 107 -12.17 0.32 -6.41
C TYR A 107 -12.26 -1.21 -6.29
N SER A 108 -11.75 -1.80 -5.19
CA SER A 108 -11.76 -3.26 -4.98
C SER A 108 -13.16 -3.89 -5.12
N HIS A 109 -14.20 -3.16 -4.72
CA HIS A 109 -15.59 -3.61 -4.77
C HIS A 109 -16.15 -3.86 -6.19
N CYS A 110 -15.49 -3.35 -7.24
CA CYS A 110 -15.93 -3.50 -8.63
C CYS A 110 -14.87 -4.16 -9.54
N ILE A 111 -13.68 -4.45 -9.00
CA ILE A 111 -12.56 -4.96 -9.80
C ILE A 111 -12.83 -6.37 -10.33
N GLU A 112 -13.60 -7.19 -9.59
CA GLU A 112 -14.01 -8.53 -10.02
C GLU A 112 -14.79 -8.48 -11.33
N THR A 113 -15.75 -7.55 -11.44
CA THR A 113 -16.53 -7.34 -12.66
C THR A 113 -15.64 -6.94 -13.83
N ILE A 114 -14.69 -6.03 -13.61
CA ILE A 114 -13.75 -5.57 -14.64
C ILE A 114 -12.87 -6.75 -15.10
N TRP A 115 -12.27 -7.47 -14.15
CA TRP A 115 -11.42 -8.62 -14.39
C TRP A 115 -12.12 -9.72 -15.18
N ASN A 116 -13.31 -10.14 -14.74
CA ASN A 116 -14.07 -11.23 -15.37
C ASN A 116 -14.50 -10.92 -16.81
N ASN A 117 -14.67 -9.64 -17.16
CA ASN A 117 -14.96 -9.25 -18.54
C ASN A 117 -13.69 -9.19 -19.40
N LEU A 118 -12.61 -8.59 -18.90
CA LEU A 118 -11.37 -8.44 -19.66
C LEU A 118 -10.67 -9.79 -19.85
N LYS A 119 -10.61 -10.66 -18.83
CA LYS A 119 -9.94 -11.97 -18.93
C LYS A 119 -10.53 -12.88 -20.01
N LYS A 120 -11.80 -12.67 -20.41
CA LYS A 120 -12.43 -13.43 -21.51
C LYS A 120 -11.82 -13.12 -22.88
N LYS A 121 -11.25 -11.93 -23.04
CA LYS A 121 -10.74 -11.42 -24.32
C LYS A 121 -9.22 -11.35 -24.39
N TYR A 122 -8.54 -11.05 -23.28
CA TYR A 122 -7.09 -10.86 -23.24
C TYR A 122 -6.37 -12.10 -22.72
N HIS A 123 -5.46 -12.66 -23.52
CA HIS A 123 -4.78 -13.92 -23.20
C HIS A 123 -3.69 -13.77 -22.14
N GLN A 124 -2.96 -12.65 -22.15
CA GLN A 124 -1.81 -12.40 -21.26
C GLN A 124 -2.13 -11.30 -20.23
N LEU A 125 -3.31 -11.40 -19.61
CA LEU A 125 -3.79 -10.47 -18.60
C LEU A 125 -3.51 -10.99 -17.18
N VAL A 126 -2.82 -10.19 -16.39
CA VAL A 126 -2.55 -10.44 -14.97
C VAL A 126 -3.21 -9.35 -14.14
N MET A 127 -3.68 -9.70 -12.95
CA MET A 127 -4.21 -8.74 -11.97
C MET A 127 -3.49 -8.92 -10.65
N SER A 128 -3.18 -7.80 -9.99
CA SER A 128 -2.63 -7.81 -8.64
C SER A 128 -3.70 -8.15 -7.61
N THR A 129 -3.37 -8.94 -6.60
CA THR A 129 -4.17 -9.16 -5.40
C THR A 129 -3.63 -8.30 -4.25
N LEU A 130 -4.43 -8.11 -3.21
CA LEU A 130 -4.11 -7.33 -2.02
C LEU A 130 -3.69 -8.26 -0.89
N ASN A 131 -2.59 -7.96 -0.21
CA ASN A 131 -2.15 -8.71 0.95
C ASN A 131 -2.90 -8.26 2.21
N CYS A 132 -4.17 -8.62 2.31
CA CYS A 132 -5.03 -8.34 3.45
C CYS A 132 -6.17 -9.35 3.57
N THR A 133 -6.85 -9.30 4.72
CA THR A 133 -8.21 -9.82 4.89
C THR A 133 -9.15 -8.63 4.91
N SER A 134 -10.18 -8.63 4.06
CA SER A 134 -11.03 -7.45 3.88
C SER A 134 -12.52 -7.76 3.73
N ASN A 135 -13.32 -6.71 3.66
CA ASN A 135 -14.73 -6.77 3.28
C ASN A 135 -14.96 -7.18 1.81
N ILE A 136 -13.90 -7.44 1.03
CA ILE A 136 -13.95 -7.87 -0.37
C ILE A 136 -13.03 -9.10 -0.55
N GLU A 137 -13.56 -10.30 -0.30
CA GLU A 137 -12.76 -11.54 -0.32
C GLU A 137 -12.07 -11.83 -1.66
N PHE A 138 -12.66 -11.38 -2.78
CA PHE A 138 -12.13 -11.60 -4.12
C PHE A 138 -10.70 -11.06 -4.32
N VAL A 139 -10.38 -9.93 -3.68
CA VAL A 139 -9.08 -9.28 -3.84
C VAL A 139 -8.03 -9.76 -2.85
N ASP A 140 -8.44 -10.50 -1.83
CA ASP A 140 -7.56 -10.95 -0.76
C ASP A 140 -6.58 -12.00 -1.29
N THR A 141 -5.30 -11.83 -1.00
CA THR A 141 -4.24 -12.75 -1.41
C THR A 141 -4.34 -14.03 -0.59
N LYS A 142 -4.78 -15.12 -1.24
CA LYS A 142 -4.95 -16.44 -0.60
C LYS A 142 -3.68 -17.31 -0.63
N VAL A 143 -2.62 -16.85 -1.28
CA VAL A 143 -1.39 -17.62 -1.52
C VAL A 143 -0.17 -16.80 -1.13
N GLU A 144 0.79 -17.40 -0.41
CA GLU A 144 2.08 -16.77 -0.18
C GLU A 144 2.84 -16.62 -1.51
N THR A 145 2.87 -15.41 -2.05
CA THR A 145 3.66 -15.08 -3.24
C THR A 145 5.02 -14.54 -2.84
N ASN A 146 6.06 -14.89 -3.60
CA ASN A 146 7.43 -14.35 -3.38
C ASN A 146 7.53 -12.84 -3.62
N VAL A 147 6.57 -12.26 -4.35
CA VAL A 147 6.57 -10.83 -4.70
C VAL A 147 5.49 -10.12 -3.89
N LEU A 148 5.91 -9.15 -3.09
CA LEU A 148 5.05 -8.25 -2.34
C LEU A 148 5.59 -6.83 -2.46
N VAL A 149 4.85 -5.97 -3.15
CA VAL A 149 5.22 -4.56 -3.33
C VAL A 149 4.05 -3.67 -2.92
N SER A 150 4.27 -2.82 -1.91
CA SER A 150 3.22 -1.93 -1.34
C SER A 150 1.92 -2.67 -1.01
N GLY A 151 2.04 -3.84 -0.38
CA GLY A 151 0.90 -4.67 0.02
C GLY A 151 0.16 -5.35 -1.13
N ARG A 152 0.80 -5.48 -2.30
CA ARG A 152 0.22 -6.11 -3.49
C ARG A 152 1.10 -7.23 -4.01
N SER A 153 0.43 -8.24 -4.53
CA SER A 153 1.01 -9.47 -5.01
C SER A 153 0.45 -9.79 -6.39
N TRP A 154 1.20 -10.52 -7.21
CA TRP A 154 0.73 -11.01 -8.50
C TRP A 154 1.53 -12.25 -8.87
N THR A 155 0.97 -13.04 -9.78
CA THR A 155 1.64 -14.24 -10.32
C THR A 155 1.75 -14.08 -11.83
N LEU A 156 2.97 -14.21 -12.34
CA LEU A 156 3.24 -14.23 -13.78
C LEU A 156 3.33 -15.68 -14.26
N GLU A 157 3.02 -15.91 -15.53
CA GLU A 157 3.22 -17.23 -16.14
C GLU A 157 4.71 -17.58 -16.25
N ASN A 158 5.01 -18.87 -16.22
CA ASN A 158 6.38 -19.37 -16.20
C ASN A 158 7.19 -18.84 -17.39
N GLY A 159 8.29 -18.14 -17.10
CA GLY A 159 9.25 -17.64 -18.10
C GLY A 159 9.09 -16.18 -18.48
N TYR A 160 7.97 -15.53 -18.16
CA TYR A 160 7.82 -14.09 -18.41
C TYR A 160 8.34 -13.24 -17.26
N LYS A 161 8.94 -12.11 -17.63
CA LYS A 161 9.42 -11.10 -16.69
C LYS A 161 8.47 -9.91 -16.64
N ILE A 162 8.40 -9.23 -15.51
CA ILE A 162 7.49 -8.09 -15.32
C ILE A 162 7.83 -6.90 -16.23
N GLU A 163 9.09 -6.78 -16.62
CA GLU A 163 9.63 -5.80 -17.55
C GLU A 163 8.96 -5.89 -18.94
N GLU A 164 8.38 -7.03 -19.28
CA GLU A 164 7.70 -7.25 -20.55
C GLU A 164 6.23 -6.79 -20.54
N TYR A 165 5.66 -6.54 -19.36
CA TYR A 165 4.26 -6.17 -19.21
C TYR A 165 4.04 -4.66 -19.30
N THR A 166 2.91 -4.25 -19.86
CA THR A 166 2.35 -2.91 -19.70
C THR A 166 1.53 -2.89 -18.40
N ALA A 167 1.87 -2.01 -17.47
CA ALA A 167 1.15 -1.86 -16.21
C ALA A 167 0.07 -0.78 -16.29
N ILE A 168 -1.09 -1.09 -15.72
CA ILE A 168 -2.24 -0.19 -15.63
C ILE A 168 -2.59 -0.04 -14.17
N PHE A 169 -2.84 1.19 -13.73
CA PHE A 169 -3.40 1.48 -12.42
C PHE A 169 -4.82 2.05 -12.56
N ILE A 170 -5.83 1.28 -12.14
CA ILE A 170 -7.21 1.77 -12.08
C ILE A 170 -7.33 2.65 -10.83
N GLY A 171 -7.18 3.95 -11.05
CA GLY A 171 -7.21 4.97 -10.02
C GLY A 171 -6.44 6.23 -10.43
N PRO A 172 -6.56 7.30 -9.64
CA PRO A 172 -5.97 8.59 -9.96
C PRO A 172 -4.44 8.54 -9.90
N ASN A 173 -3.80 9.59 -10.44
CA ASN A 173 -2.37 9.82 -10.28
C ASN A 173 -2.05 10.25 -8.85
N ASP A 174 -1.87 9.27 -7.97
CA ASP A 174 -1.67 9.46 -6.54
C ASP A 174 -0.30 8.91 -6.07
N ARG A 175 -0.10 8.90 -4.75
CA ARG A 175 1.12 8.37 -4.15
C ARG A 175 1.22 6.85 -4.30
N THR A 176 0.10 6.14 -4.35
CA THR A 176 0.05 4.69 -4.53
C THR A 176 0.61 4.31 -5.90
N LEU A 177 0.08 4.92 -6.96
CA LEU A 177 0.59 4.78 -8.33
C LEU A 177 2.08 5.12 -8.40
N ALA A 178 2.47 6.30 -7.88
CA ALA A 178 3.86 6.73 -7.94
C ALA A 178 4.79 5.73 -7.23
N SER A 179 4.38 5.20 -6.07
CA SER A 179 5.17 4.20 -5.32
C SER A 179 5.29 2.88 -6.09
N LEU A 180 4.20 2.40 -6.70
CA LEU A 180 4.20 1.17 -7.48
C LEU A 180 5.08 1.32 -8.72
N ALA A 181 4.87 2.39 -9.49
CA ALA A 181 5.61 2.66 -10.71
C ALA A 181 7.12 2.86 -10.48
N MET A 182 7.52 3.38 -9.32
CA MET A 182 8.94 3.48 -8.94
C MET A 182 9.55 2.16 -8.47
N SER A 183 8.74 1.22 -8.00
CA SER A 183 9.21 -0.03 -7.38
C SER A 183 9.16 -1.23 -8.32
N ILE A 184 8.33 -1.14 -9.37
CA ILE A 184 8.01 -2.25 -10.26
C ILE A 184 8.44 -1.86 -11.68
N PRO A 185 9.51 -2.49 -12.22
CA PRO A 185 10.07 -2.13 -13.50
C PRO A 185 9.27 -2.76 -14.64
N THR A 186 8.15 -2.16 -15.05
CA THR A 186 7.37 -2.62 -16.21
C THR A 186 7.79 -1.89 -17.47
N LYS A 187 7.34 -2.35 -18.65
CA LYS A 187 7.59 -1.69 -19.95
C LYS A 187 7.07 -0.26 -19.96
N SER A 188 5.88 -0.05 -19.41
CA SER A 188 5.22 1.25 -19.31
C SER A 188 4.15 1.23 -18.23
N TRP A 189 3.83 2.41 -17.70
CA TRP A 189 2.78 2.61 -16.71
C TRP A 189 1.70 3.53 -17.27
N TYR A 190 0.45 3.15 -17.06
CA TYR A 190 -0.75 3.93 -17.34
C TYR A 190 -1.62 4.02 -16.10
N TYR A 191 -2.46 5.04 -16.01
CA TYR A 191 -3.45 5.19 -14.96
C TYR A 191 -4.78 5.71 -15.53
N THR A 192 -5.86 5.56 -14.77
CA THR A 192 -7.19 6.00 -15.19
C THR A 192 -7.60 7.30 -14.51
N LEU A 193 -7.98 8.31 -15.29
CA LEU A 193 -8.69 9.49 -14.78
C LEU A 193 -10.14 9.40 -15.25
N GLY A 194 -11.06 9.07 -14.34
CA GLY A 194 -12.38 8.60 -14.76
C GLY A 194 -12.22 7.33 -15.60
N CYS A 195 -12.63 7.37 -16.87
CA CYS A 195 -12.53 6.25 -17.80
C CYS A 195 -11.41 6.39 -18.83
N GLU A 196 -10.56 7.42 -18.72
CA GLU A 196 -9.49 7.69 -19.69
C GLU A 196 -8.13 7.17 -19.23
N PHE A 197 -7.44 6.47 -20.12
CA PHE A 197 -6.10 5.93 -19.87
C PHE A 197 -5.03 6.97 -20.21
N ASN A 198 -4.24 7.31 -19.19
CA ASN A 198 -3.19 8.32 -19.28
C ASN A 198 -1.84 7.68 -18.99
N LYS A 199 -0.82 8.02 -19.79
CA LYS A 199 0.54 7.51 -19.58
C LYS A 199 1.15 8.15 -18.33
N PHE A 200 1.66 7.34 -17.43
CA PHE A 200 2.44 7.81 -16.29
C PHE A 200 3.91 7.94 -16.69
N ASP A 201 4.40 9.18 -16.78
CA ASP A 201 5.81 9.43 -17.03
C ASP A 201 6.61 9.41 -15.72
N ILE A 202 7.28 8.27 -15.50
CA ILE A 202 8.15 8.05 -14.33
C ILE A 202 9.35 9.01 -14.34
N VAL A 203 9.88 9.34 -15.52
CA VAL A 203 11.14 10.08 -15.68
C VAL A 203 10.95 11.56 -15.39
N SER A 204 9.87 12.16 -15.91
CA SER A 204 9.56 13.56 -15.63
C SER A 204 9.00 13.78 -14.22
N ASN A 205 8.55 12.72 -13.54
CA ASN A 205 7.93 12.81 -12.23
C ASN A 205 8.84 13.50 -11.20
N PRO A 206 8.38 14.60 -10.55
CA PRO A 206 9.13 15.29 -9.50
C PRO A 206 9.59 14.38 -8.36
N TRP A 207 8.82 13.33 -8.04
CA TRP A 207 9.16 12.35 -7.00
C TRP A 207 10.44 11.58 -7.32
N LEU A 208 10.64 11.18 -8.58
CA LEU A 208 11.86 10.49 -8.98
C LEU A 208 13.08 11.42 -8.89
N ARG A 209 12.93 12.67 -9.34
CA ARG A 209 14.00 13.68 -9.23
C ARG A 209 14.38 13.92 -7.77
N ARG A 210 13.39 14.10 -6.90
CA ARG A 210 13.59 14.24 -5.45
C ARG A 210 14.27 13.01 -4.85
N ARG A 211 13.84 11.79 -5.22
CA ARG A 211 14.46 10.54 -4.77
C ARG A 211 15.92 10.45 -5.18
N ARG A 212 16.26 10.73 -6.45
CA ARG A 212 17.65 10.74 -6.95
C ARG A 212 18.51 11.73 -6.17
N PHE A 213 18.01 12.96 -5.98
CA PHE A 213 18.70 13.97 -5.16
C PHE A 213 18.96 13.49 -3.72
N LEU A 214 17.96 12.90 -3.06
CA LEU A 214 18.10 12.39 -1.70
C LEU A 214 19.07 11.20 -1.60
N VAL A 215 19.11 10.33 -2.62
CA VAL A 215 20.07 9.23 -2.72
C VAL A 215 21.51 9.77 -2.82
N GLU A 216 21.75 10.78 -3.67
CA GLU A 216 23.07 11.41 -3.76
C GLU A 216 23.46 12.13 -2.45
N LYS A 217 22.50 12.80 -1.80
CA LYS A 217 22.73 13.40 -0.48
C LYS A 217 23.14 12.34 0.56
N LEU A 218 22.48 11.18 0.58
CA LEU A 218 22.81 10.06 1.48
C LEU A 218 24.19 9.45 1.17
N LYS A 219 24.56 9.34 -0.12
CA LYS A 219 25.89 8.88 -0.54
C LYS A 219 27.01 9.76 0.00
N ASN A 220 26.80 11.08 0.05
CA ASN A 220 27.77 12.05 0.58
C ASN A 220 27.77 12.19 2.11
N ALA A 221 26.68 11.80 2.79
CA ALA A 221 26.57 11.95 4.24
C ALA A 221 27.57 11.10 5.03
N GLN A 222 28.29 11.66 6.00
CA GLN A 222 29.20 10.89 6.87
C GLN A 222 28.47 10.24 8.05
N THR A 223 27.44 10.91 8.54
CA THR A 223 26.55 10.47 9.62
C THR A 223 25.16 10.22 9.05
N VAL A 224 24.49 9.16 9.52
CA VAL A 224 23.14 8.79 9.11
C VAL A 224 22.28 8.50 10.32
N GLY A 225 21.17 9.22 10.46
CA GLY A 225 20.10 8.90 11.41
C GLY A 225 19.12 7.89 10.82
N ILE A 226 18.91 6.77 11.50
CA ILE A 226 17.88 5.77 11.18
C ILE A 226 16.66 6.05 12.07
N VAL A 227 15.58 6.54 11.47
CA VAL A 227 14.34 6.86 12.17
C VAL A 227 13.41 5.66 12.15
N VAL A 228 13.02 5.18 13.32
CA VAL A 228 12.03 4.12 13.52
C VAL A 228 10.73 4.78 14.00
N ALA A 229 9.74 4.85 13.11
CA ALA A 229 8.47 5.53 13.35
C ALA A 229 7.34 4.62 13.83
N THR A 230 7.46 3.31 13.61
CA THR A 230 6.49 2.31 14.06
C THR A 230 7.18 0.99 14.35
N LEU A 231 6.67 0.27 15.33
CA LEU A 231 7.09 -1.08 15.73
C LEU A 231 6.10 -2.15 15.26
N GLY A 232 5.02 -1.75 14.58
CA GLY A 232 3.92 -2.62 14.12
C GLY A 232 4.06 -3.06 12.66
N ILE A 233 5.27 -3.08 12.10
CA ILE A 233 5.53 -3.60 10.75
C ILE A 233 6.34 -4.88 10.87
N LYS A 234 5.96 -5.91 10.11
CA LYS A 234 6.69 -7.18 10.05
C LYS A 234 8.16 -6.96 9.68
N ASN A 235 9.06 -7.68 10.34
CA ASN A 235 10.52 -7.68 10.08
C ASN A 235 11.26 -6.33 10.23
N TYR A 236 10.72 -5.36 10.99
CA TYR A 236 11.39 -4.07 11.18
C TYR A 236 12.77 -4.19 11.85
N LEU A 237 12.96 -5.15 12.76
CA LEU A 237 14.25 -5.41 13.44
C LEU A 237 15.30 -5.94 12.45
N GLU A 238 14.90 -6.83 11.53
CA GLU A 238 15.76 -7.37 10.49
C GLU A 238 16.20 -6.27 9.52
N ALA A 239 15.27 -5.41 9.10
CA ALA A 239 15.56 -4.24 8.28
C ALA A 239 16.54 -3.28 8.98
N LEU A 240 16.32 -2.99 10.27
CA LEU A 240 17.20 -2.15 11.07
C LEU A 240 18.61 -2.75 11.18
N SER A 241 18.71 -4.06 11.42
CA SER A 241 19.99 -4.76 11.49
C SER A 241 20.75 -4.72 10.15
N SER A 242 20.03 -4.91 9.04
CA SER A 242 20.57 -4.86 7.68
C SER A 242 21.10 -3.46 7.35
N LEU A 243 20.33 -2.43 7.66
CA LEU A 243 20.74 -1.04 7.45
C LEU A 243 22.00 -0.70 8.24
N LYS A 244 22.08 -1.08 9.52
CA LYS A 244 23.30 -0.90 10.32
C LYS A 244 24.50 -1.56 9.69
N GLN A 245 24.37 -2.80 9.23
CA GLN A 245 25.46 -3.52 8.59
C GLN A 245 25.92 -2.85 7.29
N ILE A 246 24.98 -2.38 6.47
CA ILE A 246 25.28 -1.64 5.23
C ILE A 246 26.05 -0.36 5.53
N PHE A 247 25.59 0.46 6.47
CA PHE A 247 26.25 1.71 6.81
C PHE A 247 27.60 1.50 7.48
N LYS A 248 27.74 0.48 8.34
CA LYS A 248 29.03 0.07 8.92
C LYS A 248 30.03 -0.33 7.84
N LYS A 249 29.63 -1.14 6.86
CA LYS A 249 30.48 -1.50 5.69
C LYS A 249 30.90 -0.28 4.88
N LYS A 250 30.04 0.75 4.80
CA LYS A 250 30.32 2.03 4.14
C LYS A 250 31.05 3.05 5.03
N LYS A 251 31.50 2.65 6.24
CA LYS A 251 32.20 3.50 7.21
C LYS A 251 31.46 4.80 7.56
N LYS A 252 30.12 4.75 7.59
CA LYS A 252 29.28 5.89 8.02
C LYS A 252 28.88 5.73 9.49
N LYS A 253 28.87 6.82 10.25
CA LYS A 253 28.35 6.84 11.63
C LYS A 253 26.84 6.69 11.59
N THR A 254 26.27 5.89 12.49
CA THR A 254 24.82 5.65 12.51
C THR A 254 24.22 5.87 13.88
N TYR A 255 23.14 6.65 13.94
CA TYR A 255 22.31 6.83 15.13
C TYR A 255 20.91 6.27 14.88
N ILE A 256 20.24 5.77 15.91
CA ILE A 256 18.86 5.27 15.80
C ILE A 256 17.96 6.15 16.63
N PHE A 257 16.89 6.62 16.02
CA PHE A 257 15.88 7.43 16.67
C PHE A 257 14.56 6.66 16.66
N SER A 258 14.11 6.20 17.82
CA SER A 258 12.76 5.64 17.99
C SER A 258 11.82 6.78 18.34
N ILE A 259 11.04 7.26 17.37
CA ILE A 259 10.17 8.43 17.52
C ILE A 259 8.81 8.05 16.94
N GLY A 260 7.73 8.08 17.74
CA GLY A 260 6.37 7.77 17.26
C GLY A 260 5.98 8.57 16.02
N LYS A 261 5.58 9.86 16.19
CA LYS A 261 5.32 10.80 15.08
C LYS A 261 6.57 11.60 14.71
N PRO A 262 7.36 11.23 13.67
CA PRO A 262 8.52 11.99 13.28
C PRO A 262 8.08 13.31 12.63
N ASN A 263 8.73 14.39 13.00
CA ASN A 263 8.53 15.70 12.40
C ASN A 263 9.87 16.46 12.38
N PRO A 264 10.00 17.52 11.55
CA PRO A 264 11.26 18.26 11.45
C PRO A 264 11.77 18.75 12.80
N SER A 265 10.91 19.26 13.68
CA SER A 265 11.30 19.79 14.99
C SER A 265 11.89 18.71 15.92
N LYS A 266 11.32 17.50 15.95
CA LYS A 266 11.83 16.38 16.76
C LYS A 266 13.18 15.89 16.26
N LEU A 267 13.41 15.92 14.95
CA LEU A 267 14.67 15.49 14.34
C LEU A 267 15.75 16.58 14.42
N ALA A 268 15.37 17.86 14.42
CA ALA A 268 16.31 18.98 14.54
C ALA A 268 17.08 19.02 15.87
N ASN A 269 16.58 18.32 16.90
CA ASN A 269 17.29 18.14 18.17
C ASN A 269 18.56 17.28 18.05
N PHE A 270 18.80 16.67 16.89
CA PHE A 270 19.98 15.84 16.62
C PHE A 270 20.75 16.42 15.40
N PRO A 271 21.59 17.44 15.62
CA PRO A 271 22.24 18.19 14.54
C PRO A 271 23.46 17.49 13.90
N GLU A 272 23.96 16.40 14.51
CA GLU A 272 25.10 15.59 14.05
C GLU A 272 24.76 14.61 12.91
#